data_AF-A0A3L7UC22-F1
#
_entry.id   AF-A0A3L7UC22-F1
#
_cell.length_a   1.000
_cell.length_b   1.000
_cell.length_c   1.000
_cell.angle_alpha   90.00
_cell.angle_beta   90.00
_cell.angle_gamma   90.00
#
_symmetry.space_group_name_H-M   'P 1'
#
loop_
_entity.id
_entity.type
_entity.pdbx_description
1 polymer ?
#
loop_
_entity_poly.entity_id
_entity_poly.type
_entity_poly.pdbx_seq_one_letter_code
_entity_poly.pdbx_strand_id
1 'polypeptide(L)'
;MGDSGWYCRHPACHVAYFNMFEQAVLVSELRSPVYPYDVDAPICACFGLTWEDVDADARDAAPMRIRELLRQAKSPAARCQLLAVDGQCCIRDVQHLYLKLHKAR
;
A
#
# COMPACT_ATOMS: atom_id res chain seq x y z
N MET A 1 -8.43 10.91 14.25
CA MET A 1 -9.50 11.45 13.38
C MET A 1 -10.80 10.64 13.41
N GLY A 2 -11.03 9.75 14.40
CA GLY A 2 -12.34 9.10 14.64
C GLY A 2 -12.98 8.41 13.43
N ASP A 3 -14.29 8.19 13.48
CA ASP A 3 -15.09 7.53 12.42
C ASP A 3 -15.42 8.43 11.22
N SER A 4 -14.81 9.62 11.14
CA SER A 4 -15.15 10.67 10.16
C SER A 4 -13.95 11.14 9.33
N GLY A 5 -12.86 10.38 9.31
CA GLY A 5 -11.68 10.65 8.50
C GLY A 5 -11.69 9.87 7.19
N TRP A 6 -11.26 10.53 6.11
CA TRP A 6 -10.96 9.89 4.83
C TRP A 6 -9.45 9.88 4.59
N TYR A 7 -8.98 8.87 3.86
CA TYR A 7 -7.58 8.73 3.44
C TYR A 7 -7.46 9.08 1.94
N CYS A 8 -6.58 10.02 1.58
CA CYS A 8 -6.23 10.20 0.16
C CYS A 8 -5.37 9.01 -0.29
N ARG A 9 -5.57 8.50 -1.50
CA ARG A 9 -4.72 7.45 -2.10
C ARG A 9 -3.92 7.92 -3.30
N HIS A 10 -4.10 9.17 -3.69
CA HIS A 10 -3.47 9.70 -4.89
C HIS A 10 -1.98 9.95 -4.63
N PRO A 11 -1.04 9.43 -5.43
CA PRO A 11 0.39 9.58 -5.18
C PRO A 11 0.86 11.04 -5.05
N ALA A 12 0.23 11.97 -5.78
CA ALA A 12 0.58 13.39 -5.75
C ALA A 12 -0.14 14.19 -4.63
N CYS A 13 -0.93 13.53 -3.77
CA CYS A 13 -1.54 14.21 -2.60
C CYS A 13 -0.46 14.60 -1.58
N HIS A 14 -0.56 15.81 -1.04
CA HIS A 14 0.23 16.24 0.13
C HIS A 14 -0.49 15.99 1.46
N VAL A 15 -1.77 15.64 1.40
CA VAL A 15 -2.64 15.34 2.55
C VAL A 15 -2.87 13.83 2.60
N ALA A 16 -2.53 13.21 3.74
CA ALA A 16 -2.78 11.80 3.98
C ALA A 16 -4.21 11.56 4.46
N TYR A 17 -4.65 12.28 5.48
CA TYR A 17 -6.01 12.18 6.02
C TYR A 17 -6.68 13.55 6.07
N PHE A 18 -8.00 13.57 5.84
CA PHE A 18 -8.80 14.79 5.94
C PHE A 18 -10.20 14.48 6.44
N ASN A 19 -10.93 15.50 6.92
CA ASN A 19 -12.35 15.38 7.26
C ASN A 19 -13.16 16.63 6.87
N MET A 20 -14.47 16.59 7.11
CA MET A 20 -15.39 17.71 6.81
C MET A 20 -15.24 18.89 7.79
N PHE A 21 -14.47 18.74 8.86
CA PHE A 21 -14.17 19.81 9.82
C PHE A 21 -12.85 20.53 9.47
N GLU A 22 -12.40 20.40 8.21
CA GLU A 22 -11.17 21.01 7.68
C GLU A 22 -9.89 20.56 8.43
N GLN A 23 -9.96 19.47 9.20
CA GLN A 23 -8.77 18.89 9.80
C GLN A 23 -8.04 18.06 8.76
N ALA A 24 -6.73 18.24 8.68
CA ALA A 24 -5.85 17.50 7.79
C ALA A 24 -4.63 16.96 8.52
N VAL A 25 -4.15 15.81 8.09
CA VAL A 25 -2.82 15.28 8.42
C VAL A 25 -2.05 15.22 7.11
N LEU A 26 -0.92 15.91 7.04
CA LEU A 26 -0.05 15.93 5.88
C LEU A 26 0.74 14.64 5.76
N VAL A 27 1.16 14.31 4.55
CA VAL A 27 2.07 13.19 4.29
C VAL A 27 3.37 13.36 5.07
N SER A 28 3.88 14.59 5.19
CA SER A 28 5.09 14.91 5.96
C SER A 28 4.95 14.72 7.48
N GLU A 29 3.73 14.57 7.99
CA GLU A 29 3.44 14.32 9.41
C GLU A 29 3.29 12.84 9.73
N LEU A 30 3.34 11.97 8.72
CA LEU A 30 3.35 10.52 8.91
C LEU A 30 4.65 10.09 9.61
N ARG A 31 4.53 9.13 10.52
CA ARG A 31 5.67 8.64 11.33
C ARG A 31 6.70 7.85 10.52
N SER A 32 6.32 7.39 9.34
CA SER A 32 7.15 6.61 8.43
C SER A 32 6.74 6.89 6.99
N PRO A 33 7.64 6.64 6.02
CA PRO A 33 7.29 6.63 4.61
C PRO A 33 6.16 5.63 4.31
N VAL A 34 5.31 5.97 3.35
CA VAL A 34 4.13 5.17 2.99
C VAL A 34 3.90 5.19 1.49
N TYR A 35 3.72 4.00 0.90
CA TYR A 35 3.25 3.87 -0.46
C TYR A 35 1.76 4.26 -0.55
N PRO A 36 1.33 5.06 -1.55
CA PRO A 36 2.07 5.43 -2.76
C PRO A 36 2.69 6.84 -2.74
N TYR A 37 2.83 7.49 -1.59
CA TYR A 37 3.47 8.81 -1.50
C TYR A 37 4.98 8.74 -1.64
N ASP A 38 5.55 7.64 -1.18
CA ASP A 38 6.96 7.28 -1.35
C ASP A 38 7.01 5.92 -2.06
N VAL A 39 7.73 5.85 -3.18
CA VAL A 39 7.86 4.63 -4.01
C VAL A 39 8.80 3.61 -3.38
N ASP A 40 9.74 4.05 -2.54
CA ASP A 40 10.70 3.20 -1.85
C ASP A 40 10.10 2.60 -0.56
N ALA A 41 8.94 3.11 -0.14
CA ALA A 41 8.19 2.56 0.99
C ALA A 41 7.52 1.21 0.64
N PRO A 42 7.35 0.32 1.63
CA PRO A 42 6.69 -0.96 1.39
C PRO A 42 5.21 -0.76 1.02
N ILE A 43 4.77 -1.46 -0.03
CA ILE A 43 3.36 -1.58 -0.40
C ILE A 43 2.61 -2.40 0.66
N CYS A 44 3.26 -3.45 1.18
CA CYS A 44 2.72 -4.23 2.28
C CYS A 44 3.40 -3.85 3.60
N ALA A 45 2.73 -3.04 4.43
CA ALA A 45 3.24 -2.70 5.77
C ALA A 45 3.38 -3.91 6.72
N CYS A 46 2.71 -5.04 6.44
CA CYS A 46 2.79 -6.24 7.29
C CYS A 46 4.03 -7.10 6.99
N PHE A 47 4.39 -7.23 5.72
CA PHE A 47 5.36 -8.22 5.24
C PHE A 47 6.49 -7.61 4.40
N GLY A 48 6.49 -6.28 4.22
CA GLY A 48 7.58 -5.55 3.60
C GLY A 48 7.64 -5.64 2.06
N LEU A 49 6.63 -6.20 1.38
CA LEU A 49 6.63 -6.26 -0.09
C LEU A 49 6.70 -4.85 -0.69
N THR A 50 7.67 -4.60 -1.56
CA THR A 50 7.98 -3.30 -2.16
C THR A 50 7.51 -3.17 -3.61
N TRP A 51 7.65 -1.98 -4.20
CA TRP A 51 7.43 -1.77 -5.63
C TRP A 51 8.38 -2.61 -6.49
N GLU A 52 9.66 -2.66 -6.13
CA GLU A 52 10.69 -3.42 -6.85
C GLU A 52 10.38 -4.92 -6.87
N ASP A 53 9.87 -5.47 -5.76
CA ASP A 53 9.45 -6.87 -5.69
C ASP A 53 8.31 -7.17 -6.67
N VAL A 54 7.32 -6.28 -6.76
CA VAL A 54 6.17 -6.43 -7.68
C VAL A 54 6.63 -6.28 -9.13
N ASP A 55 7.54 -5.35 -9.40
CA ASP A 55 8.12 -5.14 -10.72
C ASP A 55 8.99 -6.32 -11.18
N ALA A 56 9.77 -6.92 -10.27
CA ALA A 56 10.48 -8.17 -10.54
C ALA A 56 9.51 -9.32 -10.85
N ASP A 57 8.50 -9.52 -10.01
CA ASP A 57 7.48 -10.57 -10.21
C ASP A 57 6.65 -10.33 -11.49
N ALA A 58 6.44 -9.08 -11.93
CA ALA A 58 5.75 -8.76 -13.17
C ALA A 58 6.55 -9.13 -14.43
N ARG A 59 7.89 -9.23 -14.31
CA ARG A 59 8.78 -9.66 -15.40
C ARG A 59 9.00 -11.18 -15.43
N ASP A 60 8.80 -11.84 -14.29
CA ASP A 60 8.95 -13.29 -14.16
C ASP A 60 7.73 -14.06 -14.67
N ALA A 61 7.97 -15.23 -15.24
CA ALA A 61 6.89 -16.14 -15.64
C ALA A 61 6.13 -16.72 -14.43
N ALA A 62 6.73 -16.67 -13.24
CA ALA A 62 6.17 -17.16 -11.99
C ALA A 62 6.35 -16.13 -10.86
N PRO A 63 5.31 -15.33 -10.54
CA PRO A 63 5.40 -14.27 -9.51
C PRO A 63 5.34 -14.86 -8.09
N MET A 64 6.48 -15.37 -7.61
CA MET A 64 6.55 -16.13 -6.35
C MET A 64 6.35 -15.24 -5.13
N ARG A 65 6.81 -13.99 -5.13
CA ARG A 65 6.70 -13.07 -3.98
C ARG A 65 5.25 -12.64 -3.77
N ILE A 66 4.55 -12.30 -4.86
CA ILE A 66 3.12 -11.94 -4.82
C ILE A 66 2.28 -13.16 -4.41
N ARG A 67 2.60 -14.37 -4.89
CA ARG A 67 1.92 -15.61 -4.47
C ARG A 67 2.10 -15.88 -2.98
N GLU A 68 3.31 -15.70 -2.47
CA GLU A 68 3.60 -15.83 -1.05
C GLU A 68 2.85 -14.77 -0.23
N LEU A 69 2.84 -13.51 -0.68
CA LEU A 69 2.06 -12.45 -0.04
C LEU A 69 0.56 -12.80 0.02
N LEU A 70 -0.02 -13.32 -1.07
CA LEU A 70 -1.42 -13.75 -1.11
C LEU A 70 -1.73 -14.86 -0.09
N ARG A 71 -0.76 -15.73 0.19
CA ARG A 71 -0.85 -16.76 1.24
C ARG A 71 -0.77 -16.14 2.63
N GLN A 72 0.22 -15.27 2.86
CA GLN A 72 0.45 -14.60 4.14
C GLN A 72 -0.70 -13.65 4.52
N ALA A 73 -1.30 -12.98 3.55
CA ALA A 73 -2.44 -12.08 3.75
C ALA A 73 -3.69 -12.77 4.31
N LYS A 74 -3.79 -14.11 4.18
CA LYS A 74 -4.88 -14.92 4.75
C LYS A 74 -4.55 -15.47 6.14
N SER A 75 -3.35 -15.20 6.66
CA SER A 75 -2.89 -15.69 7.95
C SER A 75 -3.15 -14.67 9.07
N PRO A 76 -3.20 -15.10 10.35
CA PRO A 76 -3.27 -14.19 11.49
C PRO A 76 -2.09 -13.22 11.62
N ALA A 77 -0.98 -13.46 10.90
CA ALA A 77 0.17 -12.55 10.87
C ALA A 77 -0.13 -11.26 10.08
N ALA A 78 -1.18 -11.25 9.25
CA ALA A 78 -1.60 -10.06 8.51
C ALA A 78 -2.31 -9.07 9.46
N ARG A 79 -1.64 -7.96 9.78
CA ARG A 79 -2.11 -6.94 10.72
C ARG A 79 -2.47 -5.62 10.03
N CYS A 80 -3.13 -5.70 8.87
CA CYS A 80 -3.40 -4.54 8.01
C CYS A 80 -4.14 -3.41 8.75
N GLN A 81 -5.10 -3.74 9.61
CA GLN A 81 -5.85 -2.76 10.42
C GLN A 81 -4.97 -1.94 11.38
N LEU A 82 -3.78 -2.44 11.73
CA LEU A 82 -2.86 -1.78 12.65
C LEU A 82 -1.64 -1.17 11.94
N LEU A 83 -1.17 -1.79 10.86
CA LEU A 83 0.08 -1.42 10.20
C LEU A 83 -0.12 -0.65 8.89
N ALA A 84 -1.22 -0.89 8.16
CA ALA A 84 -1.49 -0.14 6.94
C ALA A 84 -2.03 1.24 7.32
N VAL A 85 -1.53 2.28 6.64
CA VAL A 85 -1.96 3.67 6.85
C VAL A 85 -3.48 3.83 6.74
N ASP A 86 -4.12 3.08 5.87
CA ASP A 86 -5.55 3.15 5.58
C ASP A 86 -6.35 2.03 6.27
N GLY A 87 -5.67 1.17 7.04
CA GLY A 87 -6.22 -0.04 7.65
C GLY A 87 -6.67 -1.12 6.65
N GLN A 88 -6.37 -0.99 5.36
CA GLN A 88 -6.84 -1.89 4.31
C GLN A 88 -5.77 -2.91 3.89
N CYS A 89 -6.22 -4.00 3.26
CA CYS A 89 -5.33 -5.02 2.75
C CYS A 89 -4.60 -4.56 1.48
N CYS A 90 -3.27 -4.62 1.51
CA CYS A 90 -2.39 -4.25 0.40
C CYS A 90 -2.60 -5.05 -0.91
N ILE A 91 -3.27 -6.22 -0.86
CA ILE A 91 -3.45 -7.10 -2.03
C ILE A 91 -4.09 -6.37 -3.21
N ARG A 92 -5.05 -5.48 -2.98
CA ARG A 92 -5.68 -4.70 -4.05
C ARG A 92 -4.64 -3.85 -4.80
N ASP A 93 -3.78 -3.16 -4.05
CA ASP A 93 -2.80 -2.24 -4.61
C ASP A 93 -1.67 -3.01 -5.32
N VAL A 94 -1.26 -4.16 -4.75
CA VAL A 94 -0.32 -5.10 -5.37
C VAL A 94 -0.86 -5.67 -6.69
N GLN A 95 -2.12 -6.14 -6.71
CA GLN A 95 -2.75 -6.67 -7.91
C GLN A 95 -2.86 -5.61 -9.01
N HIS A 96 -3.27 -4.40 -8.63
CA HIS A 96 -3.39 -3.29 -9.58
C HIS A 96 -2.03 -2.94 -10.18
N LEU A 97 -0.99 -2.82 -9.35
CA LEU A 97 0.37 -2.53 -9.81
C LEU A 97 0.91 -3.65 -10.71
N TYR A 98 0.79 -4.91 -10.30
CA TYR A 98 1.22 -6.06 -11.09
C TYR A 98 0.59 -6.07 -12.49
N LEU A 99 -0.74 -5.90 -12.58
CA LEU A 99 -1.44 -5.88 -13.86
C LEU A 99 -1.03 -4.68 -14.72
N LYS A 100 -0.78 -3.52 -14.12
CA LYS A 100 -0.30 -2.33 -14.83
C LYS A 100 1.07 -2.58 -15.44
N LEU A 101 2.02 -3.12 -14.67
CA LEU A 101 3.39 -3.39 -15.12
C LEU A 101 3.44 -4.51 -16.16
N HIS A 102 2.68 -5.59 -15.95
CA HIS A 102 2.64 -6.72 -16.88
C HIS A 102 2.01 -6.36 -18.23
N LYS A 103 1.06 -5.42 -18.28
CA LYS A 103 0.42 -4.94 -19.53
C LYS A 103 1.21 -3.86 -20.26
N ALA A 104 2.14 -3.17 -19.59
CA ALA A 104 2.98 -2.14 -20.21
C ALA A 104 4.09 -2.73 -21.12
N ARG A 105 3.99 -4.03 -21.43
CA ARG A 105 4.87 -4.80 -22.30
C ARG A 105 4.11 -5.20 -23.56
#